data_AF-A0ABC9U4J4-F1
#
_entry.id   AF-A0ABC9U4J4-F1
#
_cell.length_a   1.000
_cell.length_b   1.000
_cell.length_c   1.000
_cell.angle_alpha   90.00
_cell.angle_beta   90.00
_cell.angle_gamma   90.00
#
_symmetry.space_group_name_H-M   'P 1'
#
loop_
_entity.id
_entity.type
_entity.pdbx_description
1 polymer ?
#
loop_
_entity_poly.entity_id
_entity_poly.type
_entity_poly.pdbx_seq_one_letter_code
_entity_poly.pdbx_strand_id
1 'polypeptide(L)'
;MSIYLLINGGEEKKMDDGFKRLMEKLALFEKTHTKCFFSERRDKIKKIFAELELELVDEADFILKEKSDSLEILITAQEFLTCDSGGHSLNQLLGEANYFEANIIDEKIVFLLWFRLWDWV
;
A
#
# COMPACT_ATOMS: atom_id res chain seq x y z
N MET A 1 -7.10 -12.45 -24.07
CA MET A 1 -7.94 -11.35 -24.61
C MET A 1 -7.97 -10.27 -23.55
N SER A 2 -7.29 -9.15 -23.79
CA SER A 2 -7.10 -8.09 -22.79
C SER A 2 -8.34 -7.21 -22.69
N ILE A 3 -8.79 -6.92 -21.47
CA ILE A 3 -10.01 -6.16 -21.12
C ILE A 3 -10.00 -4.70 -21.67
N TYR A 4 -8.86 -4.24 -22.17
CA TYR A 4 -8.68 -2.89 -22.73
C TYR A 4 -9.43 -2.61 -24.05
N LEU A 5 -9.92 -3.63 -24.76
CA LEU A 5 -10.49 -3.46 -26.11
C LEU A 5 -11.99 -3.11 -26.15
N LEU A 6 -12.69 -2.99 -25.03
CA LEU A 6 -14.16 -2.88 -25.03
C LEU A 6 -14.74 -1.50 -24.69
N ILE A 7 -13.93 -0.49 -24.31
CA ILE A 7 -14.48 0.76 -23.75
C ILE A 7 -14.30 2.01 -24.63
N ASN A 8 -13.40 2.02 -25.61
CA ASN A 8 -13.19 3.23 -26.41
C ASN A 8 -13.25 2.93 -27.90
N GLY A 9 -14.32 3.43 -28.53
CA GLY A 9 -14.43 3.45 -29.98
C GLY A 9 -13.21 4.15 -30.60
N GLY A 10 -12.56 3.44 -31.52
CA GLY A 10 -12.16 3.98 -32.81
C GLY A 10 -11.14 5.12 -32.89
N GLU A 11 -10.39 5.44 -31.85
CA GLU A 11 -9.19 6.28 -31.99
C GLU A 11 -8.01 5.66 -31.26
N GLU A 12 -7.05 5.13 -32.03
CA GLU A 12 -5.69 4.90 -31.55
C GLU A 12 -5.10 6.24 -31.15
N LYS A 13 -5.27 6.64 -29.89
CA LYS A 13 -4.45 7.70 -29.30
C LYS A 13 -3.01 7.25 -29.46
N LYS A 14 -2.25 7.92 -30.36
CA LYS A 14 -0.80 7.75 -30.47
C LYS A 14 -0.23 7.83 -29.07
N MET A 15 0.29 6.69 -28.60
CA MET A 15 0.90 6.58 -27.30
C MET A 15 2.04 7.59 -27.25
N ASP A 16 1.97 8.54 -26.31
CA ASP A 16 2.96 9.60 -26.15
C ASP A 16 4.38 9.01 -26.11
N ASP A 17 5.33 9.63 -26.82
CA ASP A 17 6.72 9.16 -26.90
C ASP A 17 7.37 9.13 -25.51
N GLY A 18 6.93 9.99 -24.58
CA GLY A 18 7.32 9.93 -23.17
C GLY A 18 6.86 8.64 -22.49
N PHE A 19 5.57 8.32 -22.60
CA PHE A 19 4.99 7.11 -22.03
C PHE A 19 5.59 5.82 -22.64
N LYS A 20 5.80 5.78 -23.96
CA LYS A 20 6.45 4.64 -24.63
C LYS A 20 7.84 4.37 -24.08
N ARG A 21 8.67 5.42 -23.91
CA ARG A 21 10.01 5.30 -23.32
C ARG A 21 9.98 4.83 -21.86
N LEU A 22 8.98 5.26 -21.09
CA LEU A 22 8.78 4.77 -19.72
C LEU A 22 8.48 3.27 -19.70
N MET A 23 7.57 2.81 -20.56
CA MET A 23 7.20 1.40 -20.67
C MET A 23 8.37 0.53 -21.14
N GLU A 24 9.19 1.01 -22.08
CA GLU A 24 10.41 0.32 -22.52
C GLU A 24 11.44 0.19 -21.38
N LYS A 25 11.63 1.24 -20.57
CA LYS A 25 12.49 1.20 -19.39
C LYS A 25 11.99 0.20 -18.33
N LEU A 26 10.68 0.19 -18.06
CA LEU A 26 10.07 -0.77 -17.13
C LEU A 26 10.27 -2.21 -17.62
N ALA A 27 10.00 -2.47 -18.90
CA ALA A 27 10.17 -3.80 -19.47
C ALA A 27 11.63 -4.28 -19.47
N LEU A 28 12.59 -3.37 -19.68
CA LEU A 28 14.01 -3.71 -19.55
C LEU A 28 14.37 -4.02 -18.10
N PHE A 29 13.91 -3.19 -17.17
CA PHE A 29 14.16 -3.35 -15.74
C PHE A 29 13.63 -4.68 -15.21
N GLU A 30 12.41 -5.08 -15.58
CA GLU A 30 11.80 -6.37 -15.22
C GLU A 30 12.55 -7.58 -15.80
N LYS A 31 13.23 -7.43 -16.93
CA LYS A 31 14.03 -8.51 -17.54
C LYS A 31 15.39 -8.70 -16.88
N THR A 32 15.94 -7.65 -16.29
CA THR A 32 17.31 -7.68 -15.71
C THR A 32 17.33 -7.85 -14.20
N HIS A 33 16.20 -7.67 -13.52
CA HIS A 33 16.09 -7.82 -12.07
C HIS A 33 15.14 -8.97 -11.71
N THR A 34 15.43 -9.65 -10.61
CA THR A 34 14.57 -10.73 -10.10
C THR A 34 13.80 -10.26 -8.88
N LYS A 35 12.52 -10.60 -8.78
CA LYS A 35 11.75 -10.35 -7.56
C LYS A 35 12.26 -11.25 -6.44
N CYS A 36 12.79 -10.64 -5.39
CA CYS A 36 13.14 -11.32 -4.14
C CYS A 36 12.03 -11.06 -3.12
N PHE A 37 11.49 -12.12 -2.51
CA PHE A 37 10.47 -12.01 -1.47
C PHE A 37 11.10 -11.97 -0.07
N PHE A 38 10.63 -11.07 0.78
CA PHE A 38 11.13 -10.91 2.15
C PHE A 38 10.09 -11.38 3.15
N SER A 39 10.20 -12.64 3.59
CA SER A 39 9.33 -13.20 4.63
C SER A 39 9.43 -12.41 5.93
N GLU A 40 10.65 -12.02 6.33
CA GLU A 40 10.90 -11.25 7.56
C GLU A 40 10.17 -9.89 7.59
N ARG A 41 9.98 -9.27 6.43
CA ARG A 41 9.26 -8.00 6.31
C ARG A 41 7.78 -8.17 6.65
N ARG A 42 7.16 -9.28 6.24
CA ARG A 42 5.77 -9.60 6.59
C ARG A 42 5.62 -9.71 8.10
N ASP A 43 6.49 -10.48 8.74
CA ASP A 43 6.42 -10.73 10.18
C ASP A 43 6.66 -9.44 10.97
N LYS A 44 7.60 -8.60 10.53
CA LYS A 44 7.83 -7.27 11.10
C LYS A 44 6.56 -6.40 11.05
N ILE A 45 5.93 -6.27 9.89
CA ILE A 45 4.73 -5.43 9.72
C ILE A 45 3.59 -5.97 10.58
N LYS A 46 3.36 -7.29 10.59
CA LYS A 46 2.30 -7.90 11.40
C LYS A 46 2.52 -7.71 12.90
N LYS A 47 3.78 -7.72 13.36
CA LYS A 47 4.11 -7.43 14.75
C LYS A 47 3.74 -5.99 15.13
N ILE A 48 4.14 -5.00 14.32
CA ILE A 48 3.82 -3.59 14.59
C ILE A 48 2.31 -3.36 14.50
N PHE A 49 1.62 -4.01 13.57
CA PHE A 49 0.17 -3.95 13.48
C PHE A 49 -0.53 -4.48 14.74
N ALA A 50 -0.10 -5.62 15.28
CA ALA A 50 -0.65 -6.14 16.53
C ALA A 50 -0.37 -5.22 17.73
N GLU A 51 0.78 -4.54 17.76
CA GLU A 51 1.08 -3.50 18.76
C GLU A 51 0.12 -2.31 18.62
N LEU A 52 -0.18 -1.87 17.40
CA LEU A 52 -1.15 -0.80 17.13
C LEU A 52 -2.58 -1.17 17.58
N GLU A 53 -3.03 -2.40 17.30
CA GLU A 53 -4.35 -2.88 17.74
C GLU A 53 -4.49 -2.83 19.26
N LEU A 54 -3.40 -3.06 20.01
CA LEU A 54 -3.38 -2.94 21.46
C LEU A 54 -3.32 -1.48 21.93
N GLU A 55 -2.55 -0.63 21.24
CA GLU A 55 -2.43 0.81 21.55
C GLU A 55 -3.78 1.53 21.41
N LEU A 56 -4.65 1.09 20.50
CA LEU A 56 -5.86 1.80 20.08
C LEU A 56 -7.14 0.95 20.11
N VAL A 57 -7.18 -0.11 20.93
CA VAL A 57 -8.23 -1.16 20.93
C VAL A 57 -9.68 -0.64 21.02
N ASP A 58 -9.89 0.52 21.64
CA ASP A 58 -11.21 1.16 21.79
C ASP A 58 -11.33 2.49 21.03
N GLU A 59 -10.27 2.90 20.33
CA GLU A 59 -10.18 4.21 19.67
C GLU A 59 -10.27 4.09 18.14
N ALA A 60 -9.93 2.92 17.59
CA ALA A 60 -9.91 2.69 16.16
C ALA A 60 -10.35 1.27 15.77
N ASP A 61 -10.92 1.16 14.58
CA ASP A 61 -11.22 -0.08 13.91
C ASP A 61 -10.08 -0.45 12.94
N PHE A 62 -9.75 -1.74 12.88
CA PHE A 62 -8.63 -2.25 12.10
C PHE A 62 -9.05 -3.35 11.13
N ILE A 63 -8.47 -3.34 9.93
CA ILE A 63 -8.58 -4.44 8.97
C ILE A 63 -7.21 -4.72 8.37
N LEU A 64 -6.74 -5.96 8.50
CA LEU A 64 -5.56 -6.46 7.78
C LEU A 64 -6.01 -7.38 6.62
N LYS A 65 -5.61 -7.04 5.39
CA LYS A 65 -5.78 -7.90 4.21
C LYS A 65 -4.42 -8.41 3.75
N GLU A 66 -4.30 -9.73 3.69
CA GLU A 66 -3.06 -10.39 3.26
C GLU A 66 -3.17 -10.91 1.83
N LYS A 67 -2.15 -10.59 1.02
CA LYS A 67 -1.91 -11.23 -0.29
C LYS A 67 -0.57 -11.96 -0.24
N SER A 68 -0.25 -12.74 -1.26
CA SER A 68 1.03 -13.46 -1.34
C SER A 68 2.23 -12.51 -1.37
N ASP A 69 2.07 -11.36 -2.02
CA ASP A 69 3.14 -10.40 -2.33
C ASP A 69 2.97 -9.03 -1.67
N SER A 70 1.89 -8.82 -0.93
CA SER A 70 1.60 -7.55 -0.26
C SER A 70 0.80 -7.71 1.03
N LEU A 71 0.83 -6.68 1.87
CA LEU A 71 -0.13 -6.45 2.95
C LEU A 71 -0.87 -5.14 2.71
N GLU A 72 -2.12 -5.08 3.15
CA GLU A 72 -2.91 -3.86 3.19
C GLU A 72 -3.52 -3.74 4.58
N ILE A 73 -3.35 -2.59 5.21
CA ILE A 73 -3.91 -2.27 6.52
C ILE A 73 -4.86 -1.09 6.34
N LEU A 74 -6.09 -1.23 6.80
CA LEU A 74 -7.06 -0.16 6.93
C LEU A 74 -7.23 0.17 8.41
N ILE A 75 -7.18 1.45 8.74
CA ILE A 75 -7.38 1.96 10.10
C ILE A 75 -8.44 3.04 10.02
N THR A 76 -9.46 2.95 10.87
CA THR A 76 -10.55 3.93 10.91
C THR A 76 -10.72 4.42 12.34
N ALA A 77 -10.69 5.73 12.56
CA ALA A 77 -10.92 6.32 13.87
C ALA A 77 -11.80 7.58 13.75
N GLN A 78 -12.47 7.98 14.82
CA GLN A 78 -13.18 9.27 14.85
C GLN A 78 -12.20 10.44 15.01
N GLU A 79 -11.16 10.24 15.82
CA GLU A 79 -10.09 11.20 16.04
C GLU A 79 -8.78 10.44 16.25
N PHE A 80 -7.65 11.04 15.86
CA PHE A 80 -6.32 10.54 16.19
C PHE A 80 -5.67 11.54 17.14
N LEU A 81 -5.85 11.34 18.45
CA LEU A 81 -5.28 12.17 19.52
C LEU A 81 -4.08 11.48 20.18
N THR A 82 -3.20 10.85 19.41
CA THR A 82 -2.26 9.87 20.00
C THR A 82 -0.78 10.05 19.67
N CYS A 83 -0.39 11.17 19.02
CA CYS A 83 1.00 11.43 18.62
C CYS A 83 2.04 11.27 19.77
N ASP A 84 1.64 11.46 21.03
CA ASP A 84 2.53 11.33 22.19
C ASP A 84 2.22 10.11 23.10
N SER A 85 1.14 9.34 22.88
CA SER A 85 0.71 8.30 23.85
C SER A 85 0.12 7.00 23.27
N GLY A 86 -0.20 6.93 21.97
CA GLY A 86 -0.80 5.74 21.35
C GLY A 86 -0.67 5.67 19.82
N GLY A 87 0.23 6.47 19.24
CA GLY A 87 0.45 6.56 17.79
C GLY A 87 1.83 6.08 17.36
N HIS A 88 2.60 5.46 18.26
CA HIS A 88 3.97 5.05 17.95
C HIS A 88 3.98 3.97 16.88
N SER A 89 3.15 2.94 17.05
CA SER A 89 3.03 1.85 16.09
C SER A 89 2.45 2.33 14.75
N LEU A 90 1.52 3.30 14.78
CA LEU A 90 1.01 3.95 13.57
C LEU A 90 2.11 4.66 12.79
N ASN A 91 2.94 5.46 13.46
CA ASN A 91 4.05 6.16 12.85
C ASN A 91 5.09 5.19 12.24
N GLN A 92 5.36 4.08 12.93
CA GLN A 92 6.22 3.03 12.38
C GLN A 92 5.62 2.41 11.11
N LEU A 93 4.33 2.08 11.12
CA LEU A 93 3.65 1.53 9.94
C LEU A 93 3.64 2.52 8.77
N LEU A 94 3.42 3.81 9.03
CA LEU A 94 3.51 4.86 8.01
C LEU A 94 4.92 4.93 7.40
N GLY A 95 5.96 4.84 8.23
CA GLY A 95 7.35 4.82 7.77
C GLY A 95 7.72 3.58 6.96
N GLU A 96 7.10 2.43 7.25
CA GLU A 96 7.31 1.18 6.52
C GLU A 96 6.46 1.06 5.25
N ALA A 97 5.38 1.84 5.12
CA ALA A 97 4.45 1.74 4.01
C ALA A 97 5.11 2.11 2.68
N ASN A 98 4.81 1.33 1.64
CA ASN A 98 5.21 1.68 0.27
C ASN A 98 4.25 2.68 -0.37
N TYR A 99 3.01 2.69 0.09
CA TYR A 99 2.00 3.66 -0.24
C TYR A 99 1.12 3.84 1.00
N PHE A 100 0.74 5.08 1.27
CA PHE A 100 -0.31 5.36 2.24
C PHE A 100 -1.19 6.48 1.75
N GLU A 101 -2.42 6.48 2.25
CA GLU A 101 -3.41 7.51 2.00
C GLU A 101 -4.20 7.75 3.27
N ALA A 102 -4.57 9.01 3.51
CA ALA A 102 -5.39 9.43 4.64
C ALA A 102 -6.57 10.26 4.12
N ASN A 103 -7.79 9.82 4.44
CA ASN A 103 -9.02 10.47 4.00
C ASN A 103 -9.96 10.71 5.18
N ILE A 104 -10.90 11.64 5.00
CA ILE A 104 -12.05 11.78 5.90
C ILE A 104 -13.28 11.25 5.17
N ILE A 105 -13.92 10.22 5.71
CA ILE A 105 -15.12 9.58 5.15
C ILE A 105 -16.14 9.45 6.27
N ASP A 106 -17.34 9.98 6.09
CA ASP A 106 -18.42 9.96 7.09
C ASP A 106 -17.96 10.42 8.49
N GLU A 107 -17.25 11.56 8.54
CA GLU A 107 -16.67 12.15 9.76
C GLU A 107 -15.63 11.29 10.48
N LYS A 108 -15.17 10.20 9.85
CA LYS A 108 -14.08 9.36 10.36
C LYS A 108 -12.81 9.57 9.55
N ILE A 109 -11.68 9.50 10.24
CA ILE A 109 -10.36 9.49 9.61
C ILE A 109 -10.06 8.05 9.21
N VAL A 110 -9.76 7.84 7.93
CA VAL A 110 -9.47 6.53 7.33
C VAL A 110 -8.05 6.55 6.79
N PHE A 111 -7.19 5.70 7.34
CA PHE A 111 -5.86 5.42 6.80
C PHE A 111 -5.87 4.12 6.03
N LEU A 112 -5.33 4.16 4.81
CA LEU A 112 -5.02 2.99 4.01
C LEU A 112 -3.50 2.89 3.87
N LEU A 113 -2.91 1.81 4.35
CA LEU A 113 -1.49 1.53 4.25
C LEU A 113 -1.28 0.29 3.38
N TRP A 114 -0.40 0.40 2.38
CA TRP A 114 -0.03 -0.72 1.51
C TRP A 114 1.46 -1.00 1.58
N PHE A 115 1.78 -2.27 1.76
CA PHE A 115 3.14 -2.77 1.93
C PHE A 115 3.46 -3.82 0.87
N ARG A 116 4.56 -3.61 0.17
CA ARG A 116 5.18 -4.60 -0.71
C ARG A 116 6.04 -5.53 0.12
N LEU A 117 5.94 -6.84 -0.16
CA LEU A 117 6.72 -7.88 0.52
C LEU A 117 7.83 -8.48 -0.36
N TRP A 118 8.18 -7.76 -1.42
CA TRP A 118 9.22 -8.15 -2.34
C TRP A 118 9.94 -6.89 -2.82
N ASP A 119 11.14 -7.07 -3.34
CA ASP A 119 11.89 -6.01 -4.01
C ASP A 119 12.63 -6.58 -5.23
N TRP A 120 13.07 -5.68 -6.09
CA TRP A 120 13.89 -6.02 -7.24
C TRP A 120 15.35 -6.07 -6.84
N VAL A 121 16.01 -7.20 -7.11
CA VAL A 121 17.46 -7.40 -6.95
C VAL A 121 18.11 -7.62 -8.30
#